data_AF-A0A326TS27-F1
#
_entry.id   AF-A0A326TS27-F1
#
_cell.length_a   1.000
_cell.length_b   1.000
_cell.length_c   1.000
_cell.angle_alpha   90.00
_cell.angle_beta   90.00
_cell.angle_gamma   90.00
#
_symmetry.space_group_name_H-M   'P 1'
#
loop_
_entity.id
_entity.type
_entity.pdbx_description
1 polymer ?
#
loop_
_entity_poly.entity_id
_entity_poly.type
_entity_poly.pdbx_seq_one_letter_code
_entity_poly.pdbx_strand_id
1 'polypeptide(L)'
;MAQNEEKQALTHLDEHGNIYMVDVTDRQETLREAIAHAQVRMRPETVKLIAENQIAKGSVLEVAKIAGIMAAKKTPDLIPLCHPLPMTH
;
A
#
# COMPACT_ATOMS: atom_id res chain seq x y z
N MET A 1 -11.81 1.50 -38.68
CA MET A 1 -10.57 0.99 -38.06
C MET A 1 -10.91 0.65 -36.62
N ALA A 2 -10.99 -0.66 -36.33
CA ALA A 2 -11.47 -1.18 -35.07
C ALA A 2 -10.44 -0.91 -33.96
N GLN A 3 -10.87 -0.23 -32.89
CA GLN A 3 -10.14 -0.12 -31.65
C GLN A 3 -10.43 -1.39 -30.84
N ASN A 4 -9.52 -2.37 -30.89
CA ASN A 4 -9.50 -3.47 -29.93
C ASN A 4 -8.87 -2.94 -28.64
N GLU A 5 -9.69 -2.53 -27.68
CA GLU A 5 -9.28 -2.42 -26.29
C GLU A 5 -9.25 -3.85 -25.73
N GLU A 6 -8.05 -4.44 -25.61
CA GLU A 6 -7.87 -5.65 -24.81
C GLU A 6 -8.24 -5.32 -23.36
N LYS A 7 -9.48 -5.64 -22.99
CA LYS A 7 -9.96 -5.56 -21.61
C LYS A 7 -9.12 -6.53 -20.79
N GLN A 8 -8.10 -6.03 -20.09
CA GLN A 8 -7.39 -6.81 -19.08
C GLN A 8 -8.42 -7.36 -18.11
N ALA A 9 -8.60 -8.68 -18.10
CA ALA A 9 -9.56 -9.33 -17.22
C ALA A 9 -9.19 -9.01 -15.76
N LEU A 10 -10.15 -8.48 -15.01
CA LEU A 10 -9.97 -8.19 -13.59
C LEU A 10 -9.83 -9.52 -12.86
N THR A 11 -8.68 -9.77 -12.24
CA THR A 11 -8.37 -11.08 -11.64
C THR A 11 -9.12 -11.36 -10.35
N HIS A 12 -9.70 -10.35 -9.70
CA HIS A 12 -10.46 -10.50 -8.45
C HIS A 12 -11.98 -10.64 -8.66
N LEU A 13 -12.43 -10.74 -9.92
CA LEU A 13 -13.82 -10.94 -10.30
C LEU A 13 -13.94 -12.24 -11.09
N ASP A 14 -14.96 -13.04 -10.81
CA ASP A 14 -15.28 -14.20 -11.62
C ASP A 14 -16.09 -13.80 -12.88
N GLU A 15 -16.43 -14.78 -13.72
CA GLU A 15 -17.19 -14.56 -14.95
C GLU A 15 -18.61 -14.00 -14.70
N HIS A 16 -19.10 -14.10 -13.46
CA HIS A 16 -20.40 -13.59 -13.02
C HIS A 16 -20.27 -12.24 -12.28
N GLY A 17 -19.05 -11.73 -12.07
CA GLY A 17 -18.76 -10.50 -11.33
C GLY A 17 -18.72 -10.67 -9.80
N ASN A 18 -18.68 -11.91 -9.28
CA ASN A 18 -18.48 -12.15 -7.86
C ASN A 18 -17.02 -11.93 -7.47
N ILE A 19 -16.82 -11.46 -6.24
CA ILE A 19 -15.51 -11.11 -5.71
C ILE A 19 -14.89 -12.33 -5.03
N TYR A 20 -13.63 -12.63 -5.34
CA TYR A 20 -12.87 -13.69 -4.67
C TYR A 20 -11.37 -13.37 -4.56
N MET A 21 -10.70 -14.03 -3.61
CA MET A 21 -9.24 -13.97 -3.49
C MET A 21 -8.61 -14.93 -4.49
N VAL A 22 -7.71 -14.44 -5.34
CA VAL A 22 -7.06 -15.23 -6.38
C VAL A 22 -6.23 -16.35 -5.76
N ASP A 23 -6.37 -17.58 -6.26
CA ASP A 23 -5.47 -18.66 -5.86
C ASP A 23 -4.07 -18.45 -6.48
N VAL A 24 -3.04 -18.56 -5.65
CA VAL A 24 -1.64 -18.38 -6.03
C VAL A 24 -0.77 -19.58 -5.68
N THR A 25 -1.34 -20.71 -5.25
CA THR A 25 -0.60 -21.89 -4.78
C THR A 25 0.40 -22.44 -5.78
N ASP A 26 0.06 -22.48 -7.07
CA ASP A 26 0.95 -23.02 -8.11
C ASP A 26 2.03 -22.03 -8.58
N ARG A 27 2.07 -20.81 -8.00
CA ARG A 27 3.07 -19.81 -8.38
C ARG A 27 4.38 -20.08 -7.64
N GLN A 28 5.48 -20.14 -8.39
CA GLN A 28 6.81 -20.26 -7.80
C GLN A 28 7.13 -19.05 -6.91
N GLU A 29 7.67 -19.33 -5.73
CA GLU A 29 8.18 -18.31 -4.82
C GLU A 29 9.41 -17.63 -5.41
N THR A 30 9.41 -16.31 -5.39
CA THR A 30 10.53 -15.47 -5.81
C THR A 30 10.70 -14.30 -4.85
N LEU A 31 11.90 -13.72 -4.81
CA LEU A 31 12.12 -12.45 -4.12
C LEU A 31 11.38 -11.34 -4.87
N ARG A 32 10.61 -10.54 -4.13
CA ARG A 32 9.77 -9.47 -4.67
C ARG A 32 9.99 -8.20 -3.88
N GLU A 33 10.04 -7.08 -4.59
CA GLU A 33 10.15 -5.74 -4.03
C GLU A 33 9.14 -4.82 -4.73
N ALA A 34 8.57 -3.88 -3.96
CA ALA A 34 7.71 -2.83 -4.47
C ALA A 34 8.02 -1.51 -3.75
N ILE A 35 8.09 -0.43 -4.51
CA ILE A 35 8.38 0.93 -4.00
C ILE A 35 7.15 1.81 -4.25
N ALA A 36 6.71 2.52 -3.21
CA ALA A 36 5.60 3.47 -3.27
C ALA A 36 5.98 4.80 -2.61
N HIS A 37 5.35 5.89 -3.05
CA HIS A 37 5.57 7.24 -2.52
C HIS A 37 4.25 7.92 -2.17
N ALA A 38 4.28 8.80 -1.17
CA ALA A 38 3.15 9.64 -0.78
C ALA A 38 3.65 11.04 -0.40
N GLN A 39 2.74 12.01 -0.47
CA GLN A 39 3.01 13.40 -0.07
C GLN A 39 1.90 13.92 0.83
N VAL A 40 2.27 14.68 1.86
CA VAL A 40 1.31 15.40 2.72
C VAL A 40 1.49 16.88 2.48
N ARG A 41 0.50 17.52 1.86
CA ARG A 41 0.49 18.97 1.66
C ARG A 41 0.06 19.66 2.95
N MET A 42 0.79 20.69 3.33
CA MET A 42 0.53 21.45 4.54
C MET A 42 0.97 22.91 4.37
N ARG A 43 0.61 23.75 5.34
CA ARG A 43 1.00 25.17 5.34
C ARG A 43 2.51 25.32 5.58
N PRO A 44 3.17 26.36 5.03
CA PRO A 44 4.60 26.58 5.20
C PRO A 44 5.04 26.65 6.68
N GLU A 45 4.22 27.24 7.55
CA GLU A 45 4.54 27.35 8.98
C GLU A 45 4.57 25.96 9.65
N THR A 46 3.72 25.03 9.18
CA THR A 46 3.69 23.66 9.71
C THR A 46 4.96 22.89 9.31
N VAL A 47 5.39 23.01 8.06
CA VAL A 47 6.66 22.39 7.59
C VAL A 47 7.83 22.91 8.42
N LYS A 48 7.88 24.22 8.66
CA LYS A 48 8.95 24.85 9.45
C LYS A 48 9.00 24.29 10.88
N LEU A 49 7.85 24.21 11.55
CA LEU A 49 7.77 23.65 12.91
C LEU A 49 8.20 22.18 12.97
N ILE A 50 7.90 21.39 11.94
CA ILE A 50 8.35 19.99 11.84
C ILE A 50 9.88 19.93 11.66
N ALA A 51 10.42 20.72 10.74
CA ALA A 51 11.86 20.76 10.46
C ALA A 51 12.69 21.22 11.67
N GLU A 52 12.16 22.16 12.46
CA GLU A 52 12.80 22.67 13.68
C GLU A 52 12.48 21.81 14.92
N ASN A 53 11.72 20.73 14.77
CA ASN A 53 11.27 19.83 15.85
C ASN A 53 10.54 20.56 17.00
N GLN A 54 9.76 21.60 16.68
CA GLN A 54 9.02 22.44 17.63
C GLN A 54 7.52 22.10 17.71
N ILE A 55 7.13 20.92 17.22
CA ILE A 55 5.73 20.47 17.30
C ILE A 55 5.41 20.00 18.72
N ALA A 56 4.32 20.53 19.29
CA ALA A 56 3.84 20.19 20.63
C ALA A 56 3.52 18.70 20.86
N LYS A 57 3.35 17.92 19.78
CA LYS A 57 3.07 16.48 19.80
C LYS A 57 4.34 15.61 19.81
N GLY A 58 5.54 16.21 19.82
CA GLY A 58 6.81 15.50 19.71
C GLY A 58 7.22 15.19 18.27
N SER A 59 8.09 14.19 18.09
CA SER A 59 8.67 13.84 16.78
C SER A 59 7.64 13.17 15.85
N VAL A 60 6.99 13.98 15.02
CA VAL A 60 5.93 13.51 14.10
C VAL A 60 6.45 12.59 12.99
N LEU A 61 7.70 12.79 12.54
CA LEU A 61 8.29 11.99 11.45
C LEU A 61 8.65 10.58 11.93
N GLU A 62 9.19 10.44 13.15
CA GLU A 62 9.52 9.14 13.73
C GLU A 62 8.25 8.33 14.00
N VAL A 63 7.20 8.98 14.53
CA VAL A 63 5.89 8.34 14.71
C VAL A 63 5.30 7.90 13.37
N ALA A 64 5.37 8.76 12.34
CA ALA A 64 4.89 8.42 11.00
C ALA A 64 5.64 7.22 10.39
N LYS A 65 6.95 7.13 10.60
CA LYS A 65 7.78 6.00 10.14
C LYS A 65 7.34 4.68 10.78
N ILE A 66 7.18 4.66 12.10
CA ILE A 66 6.74 3.46 12.83
C ILE A 66 5.32 3.08 12.39
N ALA A 67 4.42 4.06 12.28
CA ALA A 67 3.06 3.83 11.80
C ALA A 67 3.04 3.21 10.39
N GLY A 68 3.89 3.69 9.48
CA GLY A 68 4.03 3.13 8.13
C GLY A 68 4.50 1.66 8.13
N ILE A 69 5.52 1.33 8.92
CA ILE A 69 6.00 -0.06 9.06
C ILE A 69 4.90 -0.97 9.63
N MET A 70 4.17 -0.50 10.64
CA MET A 70 3.05 -1.25 11.21
C MET A 70 1.91 -1.43 10.22
N ALA A 71 1.59 -0.39 9.44
CA ALA A 71 0.55 -0.43 8.42
C ALA A 71 0.90 -1.44 7.31
N ALA A 72 2.15 -1.46 6.84
CA ALA A 72 2.60 -2.41 5.82
C ALA A 72 2.37 -3.87 6.25
N LYS A 73 2.69 -4.20 7.50
CA LYS A 73 2.46 -5.55 8.06
C LYS A 73 0.99 -5.89 8.28
N LYS A 74 0.12 -4.88 8.45
CA LYS A 74 -1.33 -5.03 8.59
C LYS A 74 -2.10 -4.94 7.28
N THR A 75 -1.43 -4.82 6.14
CA THR A 75 -2.07 -4.75 4.82
C THR A 75 -3.13 -5.85 4.58
N PRO A 76 -2.89 -7.15 4.89
CA PRO A 76 -3.91 -8.18 4.68
C PRO A 76 -5.16 -8.01 5.58
N ASP A 77 -5.02 -7.35 6.73
CA ASP A 77 -6.16 -7.03 7.62
C ASP A 77 -6.97 -5.84 7.09
N LEU A 78 -6.32 -4.94 6.34
CA LEU A 78 -6.90 -3.69 5.83
C LEU A 78 -7.51 -3.82 4.43
N ILE A 79 -6.95 -4.70 3.60
CA ILE A 79 -7.31 -4.85 2.18
C ILE A 79 -7.96 -6.24 1.98
N PRO A 80 -9.29 -6.32 1.75
CA PRO A 80 -10.07 -7.57 1.86
C PRO A 80 -9.60 -8.77 1.03
N LEU A 81 -8.93 -8.56 -0.11
CA LEU A 81 -8.49 -9.62 -1.01
C LEU A 81 -6.97 -9.71 -1.13
N CYS A 82 -6.24 -9.09 -0.20
CA CYS A 82 -4.79 -9.19 -0.12
C CYS A 82 -4.39 -10.47 0.58
N HIS A 83 -3.49 -11.25 -0.03
CA HIS A 83 -2.92 -12.43 0.61
C HIS A 83 -2.09 -12.04 1.83
N PRO A 84 -2.16 -12.81 2.94
CA PRO A 84 -1.22 -12.64 4.04
C PRO A 84 0.18 -13.07 3.59
N LEU A 85 1.12 -12.12 3.58
CA LEU A 85 2.50 -12.36 3.16
C LEU A 85 3.48 -11.98 4.29
N PRO A 86 4.48 -12.81 4.58
CA PRO A 86 5.53 -12.45 5.54
C PRO A 86 6.42 -11.35 4.94
N MET A 87 6.50 -10.20 5.60
CA MET A 87 7.48 -9.16 5.24
C MET A 87 8.85 -9.48 5.84
N THR A 88 9.89 -9.47 5.01
CA THR A 88 11.26 -9.80 5.42
C THR A 88 12.12 -8.59 5.79
N HIS A 89 11.77 -7.38 5.31
CA HIS A 89 12.50 -6.13 5.51
C HIS A 89 11.56 -4.93 5.70
#